data_AF-A0A176YRI7-F1
#
_entry.id   AF-A0A176YRI7-F1
#
_cell.length_a   1.000
_cell.length_b   1.000
_cell.length_c   1.000
_cell.angle_alpha   90.00
_cell.angle_beta   90.00
_cell.angle_gamma   90.00
#
_symmetry.space_group_name_H-M   'P 1'
#
loop_
_entity.id
_entity.type
_entity.pdbx_description
1 polymer ?
#
loop_
_entity_poly.entity_id
_entity_poly.type
_entity_poly.pdbx_seq_one_letter_code
_entity_poly.pdbx_strand_id
1 'polypeptide(L)'
;MLRLLAIPIELLRIAFYALQGLVDALRARDRLSLEFSVLVNAPRDAVWRFSTADRMVLDGPPVLEISREPVPDADDLWLTRVSVSGLPRAQAVTRELVRDEAQGVLVAQAVPHALSVPPEGGRNVKSEMRVAATAQGTSLTVFNEMTVRSFRDRIIYPLSLRRMALLIKQQCEAEAGTQSRAAVLANHGLVLSAVAFLSFCYLFGWKEGLLLSIVVVLHELGHAAAMLMCGVGVRGIYLIPFFGGAAVPKTAYGSEDRLGFVALMGPGFSLIPTLGLFAMSPSSGGTDLSHAAQMFAIINAANLLPIYPLDGGQILNALIGSVNQRVAQVASWLGLLAGLGLAVEFESLLIGIPFLLFALQRYLSGNRTSQLEPLSFAGGLALAIASVATFALYVYVVIKTGGT
;
A
#
# COMPACT_ATOMS: atom_id res chain seq x y z
N MET A 1 7.51 -3.49 -21.69
CA MET A 1 8.41 -2.33 -21.47
C MET A 1 7.72 -1.14 -20.79
N LEU A 2 6.60 -0.60 -21.29
CA LEU A 2 6.00 0.64 -20.75
C LEU A 2 5.55 0.61 -19.26
N ARG A 3 5.22 -0.55 -18.67
CA ARG A 3 4.83 -0.64 -17.25
C ARG A 3 5.98 -0.78 -16.25
N LEU A 4 7.19 -1.15 -16.67
CA LEU A 4 8.37 -1.08 -15.78
C LEU A 4 8.69 0.38 -15.42
N LEU A 5 8.31 1.33 -16.28
CA LEU A 5 8.37 2.76 -16.03
C LEU A 5 7.18 3.29 -15.22
N ALA A 6 6.18 2.47 -14.88
CA ALA A 6 4.99 2.96 -14.19
C ALA A 6 5.33 3.56 -12.81
N ILE A 7 6.19 2.91 -12.03
CA ILE A 7 6.62 3.42 -10.72
C ILE A 7 7.42 4.72 -10.87
N PRO A 8 8.49 4.80 -11.70
CA PRO A 8 9.18 6.06 -11.97
C PRO A 8 8.26 7.19 -12.45
N ILE A 9 7.30 6.90 -13.33
CA ILE A 9 6.36 7.89 -13.85
C ILE A 9 5.41 8.38 -12.73
N GLU A 10 4.91 7.50 -11.87
CA GLU A 10 4.08 7.92 -10.72
C GLU A 10 4.89 8.75 -9.72
N LEU A 11 6.16 8.42 -9.46
CA LEU A 11 7.04 9.23 -8.61
C LEU A 11 7.28 10.63 -9.22
N LEU A 12 7.53 10.71 -10.53
CA LEU A 12 7.64 11.99 -11.23
C LEU A 12 6.35 12.80 -11.16
N ARG A 13 5.18 12.16 -11.23
CA ARG A 13 3.88 12.82 -11.05
C ARG A 13 3.71 13.35 -9.63
N ILE A 14 4.07 12.57 -8.62
CA ILE A 14 4.05 13.03 -7.23
C ILE A 14 4.94 14.27 -7.07
N ALA A 15 6.15 14.24 -7.62
CA ALA A 15 7.07 15.38 -7.60
C ALA A 15 6.48 16.59 -8.34
N PHE A 16 5.87 16.38 -9.51
CA PHE A 16 5.20 17.44 -10.27
C PHE A 16 4.07 18.09 -9.46
N TYR A 17 3.16 17.30 -8.88
CA TYR A 17 2.07 17.83 -8.06
C TYR A 17 2.55 18.48 -6.76
N ALA A 18 3.64 17.99 -6.17
CA ALA A 18 4.27 18.65 -5.03
C ALA A 18 4.84 20.02 -5.42
N LEU A 19 5.52 20.12 -6.56
CA LEU A 19 6.06 21.39 -7.06
C LEU A 19 4.95 22.38 -7.43
N GLN A 20 3.93 21.92 -8.16
CA GLN A 20 2.76 22.74 -8.46
C GLN A 20 2.06 23.18 -7.17
N GLY A 21 1.90 22.27 -6.21
CA GLY A 21 1.30 22.57 -4.92
C GLY A 21 2.10 23.59 -4.11
N LEU A 22 3.43 23.60 -4.23
CA LEU A 22 4.30 24.60 -3.62
C LEU A 22 4.07 25.98 -4.27
N VAL A 23 4.01 26.04 -5.60
CA VAL A 23 3.70 27.29 -6.33
C VAL A 23 2.33 27.83 -5.92
N ASP A 24 1.32 26.98 -5.83
CA ASP A 24 -0.03 27.41 -5.43
C ASP A 24 -0.07 27.87 -3.97
N ALA A 25 0.67 27.20 -3.07
CA ALA A 25 0.80 27.64 -1.67
C ALA A 25 1.48 29.00 -1.56
N LEU A 26 2.58 29.22 -2.30
CA LEU A 26 3.27 30.52 -2.36
C LEU A 26 2.40 31.64 -2.95
N ARG A 27 1.45 31.30 -3.83
CA ARG A 27 0.49 32.23 -4.42
C ARG A 27 -0.83 32.35 -3.62
N ALA A 28 -0.91 31.75 -2.43
CA ALA A 28 -2.12 31.70 -1.60
C ALA A 28 -3.38 31.20 -2.34
N ARG A 29 -3.21 30.30 -3.32
CA ARG A 29 -4.31 29.69 -4.07
C ARG A 29 -4.84 28.48 -3.32
N ASP A 30 -5.97 28.62 -2.67
CA ASP A 30 -6.63 27.54 -1.92
C ASP A 30 -7.62 26.73 -2.77
N ARG A 31 -8.02 27.22 -3.95
CA ARG A 31 -8.87 26.51 -4.89
C ARG A 31 -8.07 25.63 -5.86
N LEU A 32 -8.43 24.36 -5.92
CA LEU A 32 -7.86 23.35 -6.82
C LEU A 32 -8.93 22.91 -7.82
N SER A 33 -8.63 23.07 -9.11
CA SER A 33 -9.45 22.59 -10.21
C SER A 33 -8.68 21.53 -10.98
N LEU A 34 -9.29 20.36 -11.15
CA LEU A 34 -8.69 19.18 -11.74
C LEU A 34 -9.60 18.65 -12.83
N GLU A 35 -9.00 18.31 -13.97
CA GLU A 35 -9.67 17.63 -15.06
C GLU A 35 -8.80 16.47 -15.50
N PHE A 36 -9.41 15.30 -15.67
CA PHE A 36 -8.72 14.14 -16.21
C PHE A 36 -9.63 13.38 -17.16
N SER A 37 -9.16 13.22 -18.40
CA SER A 37 -9.85 12.46 -19.44
C SER A 37 -9.11 11.18 -19.75
N VAL A 38 -9.85 10.10 -19.93
CA VAL A 38 -9.32 8.82 -20.36
C VAL A 38 -10.21 8.22 -21.45
N LEU A 39 -9.59 7.67 -22.49
CA LEU A 39 -10.27 6.87 -23.50
C LEU A 39 -10.49 5.46 -22.95
N VAL A 40 -11.73 4.98 -22.99
CA VAL A 40 -12.16 3.65 -22.57
C VAL A 40 -12.58 2.87 -23.80
N ASN A 41 -11.97 1.70 -24.03
CA ASN A 41 -12.32 0.83 -25.14
C ASN A 41 -13.56 -0.01 -24.79
N ALA A 42 -14.68 0.66 -24.51
CA ALA A 42 -15.96 0.03 -24.20
C ALA A 42 -17.11 0.90 -24.75
N PRO A 43 -18.30 0.33 -25.02
CA PRO A 43 -19.46 1.10 -25.44
C PRO A 43 -19.84 2.19 -24.43
N ARG A 44 -20.30 3.35 -24.92
CA ARG A 44 -20.63 4.52 -24.10
C ARG A 44 -21.62 4.19 -22.99
N ASP A 45 -22.66 3.44 -23.33
CA ASP A 45 -23.75 3.08 -22.41
C ASP A 45 -23.25 2.17 -21.28
N ALA A 46 -22.29 1.29 -21.59
CA ALA A 46 -21.64 0.45 -20.59
C ALA A 46 -20.81 1.30 -19.61
N VAL A 47 -20.04 2.26 -20.11
CA VAL A 47 -19.24 3.19 -19.28
C VAL A 47 -20.14 4.07 -18.41
N TRP A 48 -21.23 4.61 -18.97
CA TRP A 48 -22.21 5.40 -18.23
C TRP A 48 -22.88 4.60 -17.11
N ARG A 49 -23.43 3.43 -17.46
CA ARG A 49 -24.09 2.53 -16.50
C ARG A 49 -23.17 2.12 -15.36
N PHE A 50 -21.92 1.75 -15.68
CA PHE A 50 -20.95 1.39 -14.66
C PHE A 50 -20.60 2.58 -13.75
N SER A 51 -20.32 3.75 -14.34
CA SER A 51 -19.84 4.92 -13.59
C SER A 51 -20.95 5.63 -12.77
N THR A 52 -22.21 5.32 -13.04
CA THR A 52 -23.38 5.89 -12.34
C THR A 52 -24.14 4.88 -11.48
N ALA A 53 -23.63 3.65 -11.38
CA ALA A 53 -24.23 2.58 -10.58
C ALA A 53 -24.21 2.92 -9.09
N ASP A 54 -25.25 2.48 -8.37
CA ASP A 54 -25.35 2.64 -6.91
C ASP A 54 -24.30 1.80 -6.16
N ARG A 55 -23.71 0.81 -6.83
CA ARG A 55 -22.61 0.03 -6.28
C ARG A 55 -21.59 -0.24 -7.38
N MET A 56 -20.36 0.16 -7.12
CA MET A 56 -19.20 -0.07 -7.98
C MET A 56 -18.15 -0.85 -7.21
N VAL A 57 -17.66 -1.95 -7.80
CA VAL A 57 -16.49 -2.69 -7.32
C VAL A 57 -15.40 -2.53 -8.36
N LEU A 58 -14.30 -1.89 -7.96
CA LEU A 58 -13.17 -1.60 -8.81
C LEU A 58 -12.03 -2.53 -8.44
N ASP A 59 -11.75 -3.47 -9.34
CA ASP A 59 -10.66 -4.42 -9.16
C ASP A 59 -9.31 -3.73 -9.33
N GLY A 60 -8.52 -3.76 -8.26
CA GLY A 60 -7.16 -3.24 -8.23
C GLY A 60 -6.47 -3.63 -6.93
N PRO A 61 -5.16 -3.42 -6.76
CA PRO A 61 -4.54 -3.40 -5.44
C PRO A 61 -4.55 -1.96 -4.89
N PRO A 62 -5.36 -1.61 -3.87
CA PRO A 62 -6.38 -2.41 -3.18
C PRO A 62 -7.73 -2.41 -3.92
N VAL A 63 -8.61 -3.35 -3.56
CA VAL A 63 -9.99 -3.38 -4.06
C VAL A 63 -10.72 -2.17 -3.50
N LEU A 64 -11.39 -1.43 -4.35
CA LEU A 64 -12.15 -0.25 -3.97
C LEU A 64 -13.62 -0.54 -4.22
N GLU A 65 -14.44 -0.35 -3.19
CA GLU A 65 -15.88 -0.45 -3.29
C GLU A 65 -16.49 0.91 -3.00
N ILE A 66 -17.39 1.34 -3.87
CA ILE A 66 -18.13 2.59 -3.73
C ILE A 66 -19.60 2.22 -3.76
N SER A 67 -20.33 2.55 -2.70
CA SER A 67 -21.78 2.41 -2.67
C SER A 67 -22.43 3.77 -2.47
N ARG A 68 -23.61 3.93 -3.04
CA ARG A 68 -24.41 5.15 -3.01
C ARG A 68 -25.84 4.78 -2.64
N GLU A 69 -26.39 5.49 -1.67
CA GLU A 69 -27.77 5.31 -1.23
C GLU A 69 -28.42 6.67 -0.97
N PRO A 70 -29.75 6.81 -1.12
CA PRO A 70 -30.45 8.03 -0.76
C PRO A 70 -30.35 8.25 0.76
N VAL A 71 -30.21 9.51 1.18
CA VAL A 71 -30.27 9.86 2.60
C VAL A 71 -31.74 9.81 3.04
N PRO A 72 -32.08 9.11 4.14
CA PRO A 72 -33.44 9.11 4.67
C PRO A 72 -33.93 10.55 4.91
N ASP A 73 -35.17 10.83 4.54
CA ASP A 73 -35.84 12.12 4.74
C ASP A 73 -35.23 13.32 3.99
N ALA A 74 -34.42 13.07 2.94
CA ALA A 74 -33.87 14.10 2.06
C ALA A 74 -33.84 13.66 0.59
N ASP A 75 -34.83 14.12 -0.18
CA ASP A 75 -35.08 13.67 -1.57
C ASP A 75 -33.96 13.99 -2.58
N ASP A 76 -33.08 14.95 -2.27
CA ASP A 76 -32.01 15.43 -3.15
C ASP A 76 -30.59 15.04 -2.69
N LEU A 77 -30.48 14.32 -1.57
CA LEU A 77 -29.21 13.97 -0.94
C LEU A 77 -28.89 12.48 -1.06
N TRP A 78 -27.61 12.22 -1.34
CA TRP A 78 -27.09 10.87 -1.50
C TRP A 78 -25.87 10.67 -0.62
N LEU A 79 -25.85 9.57 0.12
CA LEU A 79 -24.71 9.14 0.90
C LEU A 79 -23.85 8.21 0.05
N THR A 80 -22.63 8.65 -0.25
CA THR A 80 -21.62 7.81 -0.90
C THR A 80 -20.70 7.24 0.18
N ARG A 81 -20.57 5.92 0.26
CA ARG A 81 -19.58 5.22 1.11
C ARG A 81 -18.49 4.63 0.25
N VAL A 82 -17.25 4.80 0.70
CA VAL A 82 -16.06 4.27 0.04
C VAL A 82 -15.38 3.31 1.01
N SER A 83 -15.24 2.05 0.60
CA SER A 83 -14.49 1.03 1.33
C SER A 83 -13.23 0.63 0.55
N VAL A 84 -12.17 0.30 1.27
CA VAL A 84 -10.89 -0.15 0.69
C VAL A 84 -10.54 -1.48 1.32
N SER A 85 -10.46 -2.53 0.51
CA SER A 85 -10.24 -3.91 0.97
C SER A 85 -11.17 -4.32 2.12
N GLY A 86 -12.44 -3.90 2.05
CA GLY A 86 -13.48 -4.18 3.03
C GLY A 86 -13.54 -3.22 4.23
N LEU A 87 -12.56 -2.33 4.41
CA LEU A 87 -12.62 -1.33 5.48
C LEU A 87 -13.29 -0.03 5.02
N PRO A 88 -14.25 0.51 5.78
CA PRO A 88 -14.78 1.85 5.57
C PRO A 88 -13.64 2.88 5.55
N ARG A 89 -13.49 3.61 4.45
CA ARG A 89 -12.39 4.57 4.27
C ARG A 89 -12.86 6.02 4.31
N ALA A 90 -14.01 6.29 3.73
CA ALA A 90 -14.65 7.60 3.74
C ALA A 90 -16.13 7.45 3.45
N GLN A 91 -16.91 8.44 3.88
CA GLN A 91 -18.27 8.61 3.41
C GLN A 91 -18.54 10.11 3.23
N ALA A 92 -19.34 10.46 2.24
CA ALA A 92 -19.65 11.84 1.92
C ALA A 92 -21.11 11.94 1.47
N VAL A 93 -21.79 12.96 1.98
CA VAL A 93 -23.11 13.33 1.48
C VAL A 93 -22.96 14.31 0.34
N THR A 94 -23.62 14.01 -0.76
CA THR A 94 -23.60 14.80 -1.99
C THR A 94 -25.01 15.10 -2.45
N ARG A 95 -25.24 16.31 -2.93
CA ARG A 95 -26.42 16.68 -3.71
C ARG A 95 -26.15 16.45 -5.18
N GLU A 96 -27.04 15.73 -5.85
CA GLU A 96 -27.00 15.60 -7.31
C GLU A 96 -27.62 16.86 -7.93
N LEU A 97 -26.84 17.58 -8.75
CA LEU A 97 -27.29 18.81 -9.39
C LEU A 97 -27.81 18.55 -10.80
N VAL A 98 -27.14 17.64 -11.53
CA VAL A 98 -27.49 17.27 -12.90
C VAL A 98 -27.22 15.78 -13.07
N ARG A 99 -28.17 15.06 -13.65
CA ARG A 99 -27.97 13.72 -14.19
C ARG A 99 -28.71 13.63 -15.51
N ASP A 100 -27.95 13.65 -16.59
CA ASP A 100 -28.47 13.58 -17.95
C ASP A 100 -27.74 12.44 -18.68
N GLU A 101 -28.43 11.32 -18.87
CA GLU A 101 -27.91 10.17 -19.59
C GLU A 101 -27.81 10.40 -21.10
N ALA A 102 -28.67 11.25 -21.69
CA ALA A 102 -28.60 11.56 -23.11
C ALA A 102 -27.34 12.38 -23.43
N GLN A 103 -27.04 13.38 -22.60
CA GLN A 103 -25.81 14.18 -22.71
C GLN A 103 -24.58 13.47 -22.11
N GLY A 104 -24.80 12.50 -21.22
CA GLY A 104 -23.75 11.77 -20.52
C GLY A 104 -23.06 12.62 -19.47
N VAL A 105 -23.81 13.47 -18.78
CA VAL A 105 -23.30 14.43 -17.80
C VAL A 105 -23.90 14.13 -16.43
N LEU A 106 -23.03 13.97 -15.44
CA LEU A 106 -23.39 13.88 -14.03
C LEU A 106 -22.64 14.97 -13.25
N VAL A 107 -23.35 15.81 -12.51
CA VAL A 107 -22.78 16.85 -11.64
C VAL A 107 -23.29 16.64 -10.23
N ALA A 108 -22.37 16.59 -9.28
CA ALA A 108 -22.68 16.46 -7.86
C ALA A 108 -21.87 17.49 -7.04
N GLN A 109 -22.44 17.92 -5.92
CA GLN A 109 -21.80 18.81 -4.97
C GLN A 109 -21.81 18.17 -3.59
N ALA A 110 -20.66 18.13 -2.92
CA ALA A 110 -20.58 17.73 -1.52
C ALA A 110 -21.31 18.75 -0.64
N VAL A 111 -22.08 18.25 0.32
CA VAL A 111 -22.86 19.07 1.25
C VAL A 111 -22.37 18.82 2.69
N PRO A 112 -22.27 19.86 3.53
CA PRO A 112 -21.97 19.67 4.94
C PRO A 112 -23.06 18.83 5.61
N HIS A 113 -22.69 17.66 6.11
CA HIS A 113 -23.64 16.73 6.73
C HIS A 113 -22.95 15.92 7.82
N ALA A 114 -23.69 15.56 8.88
CA ALA A 114 -23.19 14.80 10.02
C ALA A 114 -22.70 13.39 9.62
N LEU A 115 -23.28 12.83 8.55
CA LEU A 115 -22.87 11.54 7.99
C LEU A 115 -21.57 11.61 7.19
N SER A 116 -21.02 12.79 6.86
CA SER A 116 -19.77 12.86 6.10
C SER A 116 -18.55 12.57 7.01
N VAL A 117 -17.71 11.60 6.63
CA VAL A 117 -16.51 11.19 7.37
C VAL A 117 -15.28 11.11 6.45
N PRO A 118 -14.21 11.89 6.69
CA PRO A 118 -14.19 12.99 7.65
C PRO A 118 -15.22 14.07 7.26
N PRO A 119 -15.66 14.91 8.20
CA PRO A 119 -16.57 16.02 7.90
C PRO A 119 -16.06 16.80 6.70
N GLU A 120 -16.95 17.16 5.78
CA GLU A 120 -16.59 17.93 4.59
C GLU A 120 -15.79 19.17 5.00
N GLY A 121 -16.21 19.78 6.12
CA GLY A 121 -15.54 20.84 6.89
C GLY A 121 -15.32 22.14 6.12
N GLY A 122 -16.04 22.34 5.02
CA GLY A 122 -15.85 23.46 4.09
C GLY A 122 -14.85 23.20 2.97
N ARG A 123 -14.73 21.97 2.45
CA ARG A 123 -13.90 21.70 1.26
C ARG A 123 -14.60 22.19 0.00
N ASN A 124 -15.92 22.38 0.03
CA ASN A 124 -16.76 22.84 -1.07
C ASN A 124 -16.37 22.12 -2.38
N VAL A 125 -16.60 20.81 -2.37
CA VAL A 125 -16.23 19.92 -3.48
C VAL A 125 -17.36 19.88 -4.48
N LYS A 126 -17.06 20.21 -5.73
CA LYS A 126 -17.94 20.00 -6.89
C LYS A 126 -17.28 19.00 -7.82
N SER A 127 -18.00 17.93 -8.14
CA SER A 127 -17.54 16.87 -9.02
C SER A 127 -18.42 16.82 -10.26
N GLU A 128 -17.81 16.66 -11.42
CA GLU A 128 -18.52 16.47 -12.68
C GLU A 128 -17.91 15.30 -13.43
N MET A 129 -18.77 14.51 -14.07
CA MET A 129 -18.39 13.40 -14.92
C MET A 129 -19.08 13.55 -16.27
N ARG A 130 -18.29 13.45 -17.35
CA ARG A 130 -18.77 13.46 -18.73
C ARG A 130 -18.40 12.16 -19.44
N VAL A 131 -19.36 11.55 -20.11
CA VAL A 131 -19.21 10.31 -20.87
C VAL A 131 -19.68 10.55 -22.30
N ALA A 132 -18.73 10.60 -23.23
CA ALA A 132 -18.99 10.87 -24.64
C ALA A 132 -18.48 9.75 -25.53
N ALA A 133 -19.29 9.33 -26.50
CA ALA A 133 -18.84 8.41 -27.55
C ALA A 133 -17.80 9.09 -28.45
N THR A 134 -16.81 8.33 -28.90
CA THR A 134 -15.74 8.78 -29.80
C THR A 134 -15.50 7.73 -30.87
N ALA A 135 -14.76 8.07 -31.92
CA ALA A 135 -14.41 7.11 -32.98
C ALA A 135 -13.59 5.91 -32.49
N GLN A 136 -12.89 6.04 -31.35
CA GLN A 136 -11.97 5.01 -30.81
C GLN A 136 -12.53 4.32 -29.55
N GLY A 137 -13.79 4.55 -29.19
CA GLY A 137 -14.40 4.06 -27.95
C GLY A 137 -15.16 5.16 -27.22
N THR A 138 -14.98 5.27 -25.90
CA THR A 138 -15.70 6.24 -25.06
C THR A 138 -14.73 7.12 -24.29
N SER A 139 -14.90 8.44 -24.34
CA SER A 139 -14.17 9.37 -23.48
C SER A 139 -14.88 9.48 -22.13
N LEU A 140 -14.17 9.14 -21.06
CA LEU A 140 -14.58 9.40 -19.68
C LEU A 140 -13.75 10.59 -19.17
N THR A 141 -14.42 11.70 -18.90
CA THR A 141 -13.80 12.89 -18.30
C THR A 141 -14.34 13.10 -16.91
N VAL A 142 -13.45 13.21 -15.93
CA VAL A 142 -13.82 13.54 -14.55
C VAL A 142 -13.20 14.87 -14.18
N PHE A 143 -14.04 15.78 -13.72
CA PHE A 143 -13.68 17.10 -13.23
C PHE A 143 -13.96 17.19 -11.73
N ASN A 144 -13.03 17.81 -11.00
CA ASN A 144 -13.19 18.09 -9.58
C ASN A 144 -12.69 19.49 -9.26
N GLU A 145 -13.52 20.25 -8.58
CA GLU A 145 -13.16 21.55 -8.04
C GLU A 145 -13.35 21.54 -6.53
N MET A 146 -12.34 21.97 -5.78
CA MET A 146 -12.38 21.94 -4.32
C MET A 146 -11.46 22.96 -3.68
N THR A 147 -11.75 23.29 -2.42
CA THR A 147 -10.88 24.05 -1.53
C THR A 147 -9.94 23.10 -0.79
N VAL A 148 -8.65 23.33 -0.97
CA VAL A 148 -7.52 22.62 -0.37
C VAL A 148 -7.37 23.04 1.08
N ARG A 149 -7.16 22.08 2.00
CA ARG A 149 -6.90 22.39 3.43
C ARG A 149 -5.48 22.15 3.88
N SER A 150 -4.76 21.29 3.17
CA SER A 150 -3.41 20.90 3.52
C SER A 150 -2.57 20.78 2.27
N PHE A 151 -1.26 20.93 2.40
CA PHE A 151 -0.34 20.68 1.29
C PHE A 151 -0.51 19.28 0.69
N ARG A 152 -0.80 18.30 1.55
CA ARG A 152 -1.11 16.91 1.18
C ARG A 152 -2.28 16.80 0.20
N ASP A 153 -3.33 17.61 0.36
CA ASP A 153 -4.50 17.58 -0.54
C ASP A 153 -4.09 17.93 -1.98
N ARG A 154 -3.11 18.82 -2.16
CA ARG A 154 -2.57 19.22 -3.47
C ARG A 154 -1.88 18.07 -4.22
N ILE A 155 -1.47 17.02 -3.52
CA ILE A 155 -0.83 15.84 -4.10
C ILE A 155 -1.84 14.71 -4.27
N ILE A 156 -2.66 14.45 -3.25
CA ILE A 156 -3.52 13.27 -3.22
C ILE A 156 -4.71 13.40 -4.17
N TYR A 157 -5.37 14.55 -4.22
CA TYR A 157 -6.58 14.69 -5.04
C TYR A 157 -6.32 14.53 -6.55
N PRO A 158 -5.25 15.11 -7.12
CA PRO A 158 -4.89 14.84 -8.51
C PRO A 158 -4.59 13.36 -8.77
N LEU A 159 -3.86 12.71 -7.86
CA LEU A 159 -3.53 11.28 -7.97
C LEU A 159 -4.76 10.39 -7.84
N SER A 160 -5.66 10.69 -6.89
CA SER A 160 -6.86 9.90 -6.63
C SER A 160 -7.87 10.01 -7.77
N LEU A 161 -8.06 11.21 -8.33
CA LEU A 161 -8.91 11.43 -9.50
C LEU A 161 -8.47 10.60 -10.69
N ARG A 162 -7.17 10.69 -11.01
CA ARG A 162 -6.57 9.92 -12.09
C ARG A 162 -6.68 8.42 -11.84
N ARG A 163 -6.35 7.97 -10.63
CA ARG A 163 -6.43 6.55 -10.26
C ARG A 163 -7.86 6.02 -10.41
N MET A 164 -8.86 6.78 -9.98
CA MET A 164 -10.28 6.41 -10.12
C MET A 164 -10.66 6.21 -11.58
N ALA A 165 -10.37 7.19 -12.45
CA ALA A 165 -10.69 7.11 -13.87
C ALA A 165 -10.00 5.91 -14.56
N LEU A 166 -8.76 5.59 -14.18
CA LEU A 166 -8.06 4.42 -14.71
C LEU A 166 -8.62 3.08 -14.21
N LEU A 167 -9.06 3.00 -12.95
CA LEU A 167 -9.72 1.81 -12.44
C LEU A 167 -11.08 1.60 -13.14
N ILE A 168 -11.86 2.67 -13.35
CA ILE A 168 -13.12 2.62 -14.11
C ILE A 168 -12.85 2.14 -15.53
N LYS A 169 -11.85 2.70 -16.22
CA LYS A 169 -11.42 2.23 -17.55
C LYS A 169 -11.12 0.74 -17.53
N GLN A 170 -10.27 0.29 -16.61
CA GLN A 170 -9.84 -1.11 -16.53
C GLN A 170 -11.03 -2.04 -16.32
N GLN A 171 -11.96 -1.68 -15.43
CA GLN A 171 -13.15 -2.49 -15.14
C GLN A 171 -14.09 -2.55 -16.35
N CYS A 172 -14.38 -1.40 -16.98
CA CYS A 172 -15.23 -1.35 -18.18
C CYS A 172 -14.65 -2.16 -19.34
N GLU A 173 -13.34 -2.09 -19.57
CA GLU A 173 -12.66 -2.87 -20.62
C GLU A 173 -12.59 -4.36 -20.31
N ALA A 174 -12.49 -4.73 -19.03
CA ALA A 174 -12.56 -6.12 -18.61
C ALA A 174 -13.96 -6.70 -18.85
N GLU A 175 -15.02 -5.98 -18.44
CA GLU A 175 -16.42 -6.37 -18.67
C GLU A 175 -16.79 -6.40 -20.16
N ALA A 176 -16.21 -5.50 -20.97
CA ALA A 176 -16.38 -5.50 -22.41
C ALA A 176 -15.52 -6.54 -23.15
N GLY A 177 -14.59 -7.21 -22.45
CA GLY A 177 -13.66 -8.18 -23.06
C GLY A 177 -12.60 -7.55 -23.98
N THR A 178 -12.41 -6.23 -23.93
CA THR A 178 -11.50 -5.47 -24.81
C THR A 178 -10.15 -5.14 -24.15
N GLN A 179 -9.94 -5.60 -22.92
CA GLN A 179 -8.70 -5.43 -22.18
C GLN A 179 -7.48 -5.98 -22.93
N SER A 180 -6.37 -5.23 -22.89
CA SER A 180 -5.12 -5.64 -23.55
C SER A 180 -4.50 -6.87 -22.86
N ARG A 181 -4.33 -7.97 -23.60
CA ARG A 181 -3.62 -9.18 -23.12
C ARG A 181 -2.21 -8.88 -22.62
N ALA A 182 -1.50 -7.94 -23.26
CA ALA A 182 -0.16 -7.51 -22.83
C ALA A 182 -0.20 -6.72 -21.51
N ALA A 183 -1.27 -5.95 -21.26
CA ALA A 183 -1.47 -5.25 -19.99
C ALA A 183 -1.83 -6.21 -18.84
N VAL A 184 -2.54 -7.31 -19.15
CA VAL A 184 -2.80 -8.41 -18.21
C VAL A 184 -1.51 -9.16 -17.89
N LEU A 185 -0.71 -9.50 -18.91
CA LEU A 185 0.53 -10.27 -18.72
C LEU A 185 1.63 -9.50 -17.98
N ALA A 186 1.76 -8.20 -18.25
CA ALA A 186 2.68 -7.30 -17.55
C ALA A 186 2.29 -7.04 -16.08
N ASN A 187 1.07 -7.41 -15.68
CA ASN A 187 0.60 -7.37 -14.29
C ASN A 187 0.91 -8.66 -13.52
N HIS A 188 1.58 -9.64 -14.12
CA HIS A 188 1.96 -10.85 -13.40
C HIS A 188 3.13 -10.59 -12.45
N GLY A 189 2.94 -10.96 -11.18
CA GLY A 189 3.99 -10.96 -10.17
C GLY A 189 5.24 -11.74 -10.60
N LEU A 190 5.13 -12.68 -11.55
CA LEU A 190 6.26 -13.41 -12.12
C LEU A 190 7.30 -12.50 -12.79
N VAL A 191 6.89 -11.48 -13.56
CA VAL A 191 7.83 -10.56 -14.20
C VAL A 191 8.55 -9.73 -13.15
N LEU A 192 7.82 -9.24 -12.16
CA LEU A 192 8.38 -8.48 -11.06
C LEU A 192 9.38 -9.32 -10.26
N SER A 193 9.03 -10.57 -9.94
CA SER A 193 9.92 -11.50 -9.24
C SER A 193 11.16 -11.85 -10.04
N ALA A 194 11.05 -12.03 -11.36
CA ALA A 194 12.21 -12.26 -12.22
C ALA A 194 13.16 -11.06 -12.24
N VAL A 195 12.62 -9.83 -12.38
CA VAL A 195 13.43 -8.60 -12.31
C VAL A 195 14.06 -8.44 -10.93
N ALA A 196 13.34 -8.77 -9.86
CA ALA A 196 13.88 -8.69 -8.51
C ALA A 196 15.02 -9.68 -8.29
N PHE A 197 14.85 -10.94 -8.70
CA PHE A 197 15.91 -11.94 -8.65
C PHE A 197 17.17 -11.48 -9.41
N LEU A 198 17.00 -11.00 -10.65
CA LEU A 198 18.12 -10.48 -11.45
C LEU A 198 18.80 -9.28 -10.78
N SER A 199 18.04 -8.41 -10.10
CA SER A 199 18.59 -7.28 -9.36
C SER A 199 19.47 -7.72 -8.18
N PHE A 200 19.09 -8.79 -7.47
CA PHE A 200 19.89 -9.36 -6.39
C PHE A 200 21.15 -10.03 -6.93
N CYS A 201 21.04 -10.78 -8.03
CA CYS A 201 22.20 -11.37 -8.70
C CYS A 201 23.18 -10.30 -9.21
N TYR A 202 22.67 -9.15 -9.68
CA TYR A 202 23.50 -8.04 -10.13
C TYR A 202 24.29 -7.40 -8.96
N LEU A 203 23.65 -7.22 -7.80
CA LEU A 203 24.29 -6.59 -6.64
C LEU A 203 25.29 -7.51 -5.92
N PHE A 204 24.96 -8.79 -5.76
CA PHE A 204 25.71 -9.70 -4.87
C PHE A 204 26.34 -10.89 -5.60
N GLY A 205 26.12 -11.02 -6.90
CA GLY A 205 26.50 -12.21 -7.68
C GLY A 205 25.42 -13.29 -7.64
N TRP A 206 25.52 -14.28 -8.54
CA TRP A 206 24.48 -15.29 -8.73
C TRP A 206 24.20 -16.14 -7.48
N LYS A 207 25.24 -16.61 -6.79
CA LYS A 207 25.09 -17.48 -5.60
C LYS A 207 24.39 -16.74 -4.45
N GLU A 208 24.90 -15.56 -4.10
CA GLU A 208 24.33 -14.74 -3.02
C GLU A 208 22.95 -14.19 -3.39
N GLY A 209 22.74 -13.77 -4.64
CA GLY A 209 21.44 -13.31 -5.11
C GLY A 209 20.37 -14.41 -5.04
N LEU A 210 20.74 -15.66 -5.34
CA LEU A 210 19.85 -16.81 -5.19
C LEU A 210 19.54 -17.10 -3.72
N LEU A 211 20.56 -17.16 -2.87
CA LEU A 211 20.37 -17.41 -1.44
C LEU A 211 19.55 -16.29 -0.78
N LEU A 212 19.83 -15.03 -1.09
CA LEU A 212 19.04 -13.88 -0.62
C LEU A 212 17.58 -13.98 -1.08
N SER A 213 17.34 -14.36 -2.33
CA SER A 213 15.97 -14.56 -2.84
C SER A 213 15.24 -15.67 -2.08
N ILE A 214 15.92 -16.76 -1.73
CA ILE A 214 15.35 -17.84 -0.92
C ILE A 214 15.01 -17.32 0.48
N VAL A 215 15.93 -16.59 1.12
CA VAL A 215 15.70 -15.98 2.45
C VAL A 215 14.46 -15.10 2.43
N VAL A 216 14.37 -14.17 1.47
CA VAL A 216 13.24 -13.25 1.33
C VAL A 216 11.95 -14.01 1.07
N VAL A 217 11.93 -14.99 0.16
CA VAL A 217 10.70 -15.76 -0.12
C VAL A 217 10.23 -16.54 1.11
N LEU A 218 11.13 -17.21 1.84
CA LEU A 218 10.76 -17.94 3.06
C LEU A 218 10.26 -17.01 4.16
N HIS A 219 10.86 -15.83 4.28
CA HIS A 219 10.38 -14.77 5.16
C HIS A 219 8.96 -14.32 4.80
N GLU A 220 8.70 -13.98 3.54
CA GLU A 220 7.36 -13.58 3.08
C GLU A 220 6.33 -14.72 3.21
N LEU A 221 6.74 -15.97 3.07
CA LEU A 221 5.87 -17.13 3.31
C LEU A 221 5.44 -17.22 4.77
N GLY A 222 6.28 -16.80 5.72
CA GLY A 222 5.92 -16.66 7.13
C GLY A 222 4.78 -15.66 7.34
N HIS A 223 4.90 -14.46 6.76
CA HIS A 223 3.82 -13.48 6.77
C HIS A 223 2.54 -14.02 6.11
N ALA A 224 2.68 -14.66 4.95
CA ALA A 224 1.55 -15.23 4.21
C ALA A 224 0.83 -16.34 5.01
N ALA A 225 1.58 -17.22 5.68
CA ALA A 225 1.01 -18.23 6.57
C ALA A 225 0.20 -17.59 7.70
N ALA A 226 0.76 -16.56 8.35
CA ALA A 226 0.07 -15.83 9.40
C ALA A 226 -1.19 -15.11 8.91
N MET A 227 -1.16 -14.52 7.71
CA MET A 227 -2.34 -13.90 7.08
C MET A 227 -3.47 -14.91 6.85
N LEU A 228 -3.13 -16.16 6.47
CA LEU A 228 -4.11 -17.24 6.34
C LEU A 228 -4.66 -17.66 7.72
N MET A 229 -3.80 -17.80 8.72
CA MET A 229 -4.20 -18.13 10.10
C MET A 229 -5.13 -17.07 10.71
N CYS A 230 -4.90 -15.78 10.42
CA CYS A 230 -5.71 -14.66 10.89
C CYS A 230 -7.00 -14.45 10.07
N GLY A 231 -7.24 -15.24 9.02
CA GLY A 231 -8.43 -15.12 8.17
C GLY A 231 -8.47 -13.87 7.28
N VAL A 232 -7.36 -13.13 7.13
CA VAL A 232 -7.29 -11.96 6.22
C VAL A 232 -6.98 -12.35 4.78
N GLY A 233 -6.43 -13.55 4.58
CA GLY A 233 -6.09 -14.10 3.27
C GLY A 233 -4.90 -13.40 2.60
N VAL A 234 -4.30 -14.06 1.61
CA VAL A 234 -3.12 -13.57 0.88
C VAL A 234 -3.48 -13.22 -0.55
N ARG A 235 -3.32 -11.94 -0.93
CA ARG A 235 -3.56 -11.49 -2.30
C ARG A 235 -2.42 -11.90 -3.23
N GLY A 236 -1.18 -11.78 -2.74
CA GLY A 236 0.01 -12.14 -3.47
C GLY A 236 1.27 -11.85 -2.67
N ILE A 237 2.36 -12.52 -3.07
CA ILE A 237 3.71 -12.28 -2.57
C ILE A 237 4.51 -11.72 -3.74
N TYR A 238 5.18 -10.60 -3.53
CA TYR A 238 5.92 -9.88 -4.56
C TYR A 238 7.36 -9.69 -4.10
N LEU A 239 8.33 -10.06 -4.94
CA LEU A 239 9.71 -9.64 -4.73
C LEU A 239 9.89 -8.25 -5.33
N ILE A 240 10.41 -7.32 -4.54
CA ILE A 240 10.66 -5.94 -4.93
C ILE A 240 12.13 -5.84 -5.35
N PRO A 241 12.41 -5.44 -6.61
CA PRO A 241 13.78 -5.30 -7.07
C PRO A 241 14.63 -4.42 -6.15
N PHE A 242 15.84 -4.88 -5.87
CA PHE A 242 16.85 -4.28 -5.00
C PHE A 242 16.52 -4.22 -3.49
N PHE A 243 15.26 -4.40 -3.08
CA PHE A 243 14.83 -4.04 -1.72
C PHE A 243 14.33 -5.21 -0.87
N GLY A 244 13.70 -6.23 -1.45
CA GLY A 244 13.23 -7.39 -0.66
C GLY A 244 11.92 -7.97 -1.14
N GLY A 245 11.00 -8.24 -0.22
CA GLY A 245 9.70 -8.85 -0.48
C GLY A 245 8.54 -8.02 0.06
N ALA A 246 7.33 -8.38 -0.35
CA ALA A 246 6.10 -7.89 0.24
C ALA A 246 4.97 -8.92 0.06
N ALA A 247 4.47 -9.44 1.17
CA ALA A 247 3.21 -10.14 1.25
C ALA A 247 2.06 -9.14 1.39
N VAL A 248 1.08 -9.22 0.49
CA VAL A 248 -0.07 -8.31 0.46
C VAL A 248 -1.32 -9.04 0.93
N PRO A 249 -2.01 -8.57 1.99
CA PRO A 249 -3.22 -9.21 2.48
C PRO A 249 -4.41 -8.97 1.53
N LYS A 250 -5.42 -9.87 1.53
CA LYS A 250 -6.64 -9.67 0.73
C LYS A 250 -7.56 -8.63 1.36
N THR A 251 -7.80 -8.75 2.65
CA THR A 251 -8.57 -7.80 3.46
C THR A 251 -7.63 -7.08 4.43
N ALA A 252 -8.08 -5.96 4.97
CA ALA A 252 -7.27 -5.28 5.98
C ALA A 252 -7.36 -5.98 7.35
N TYR A 253 -6.39 -5.70 8.21
CA TYR A 253 -6.38 -6.17 9.59
C TYR A 253 -7.42 -5.42 10.43
N GLY A 254 -8.11 -6.15 11.30
CA GLY A 254 -9.10 -5.59 12.24
C GLY A 254 -8.53 -5.21 13.61
N SER A 255 -7.30 -5.64 13.92
CA SER A 255 -6.77 -5.60 15.28
C SER A 255 -5.24 -5.54 15.28
N GLU A 256 -4.68 -4.91 16.31
CA GLU A 256 -3.23 -4.71 16.47
C GLU A 256 -2.51 -6.05 16.76
N ASP A 257 -3.20 -7.03 17.35
CA ASP A 257 -2.66 -8.38 17.61
C ASP A 257 -2.31 -9.13 16.32
N ARG A 258 -3.18 -9.06 15.32
CA ARG A 258 -2.97 -9.67 14.00
C ARG A 258 -1.83 -8.99 13.26
N LEU A 259 -1.72 -7.67 13.36
CA LEU A 259 -0.60 -6.92 12.77
C LEU A 259 0.74 -7.36 13.39
N GLY A 260 0.83 -7.35 14.72
CA GLY A 260 2.02 -7.76 15.44
C GLY A 260 2.39 -9.23 15.18
N PHE A 261 1.41 -10.13 15.23
CA PHE A 261 1.61 -11.55 14.95
C PHE A 261 2.10 -11.80 13.51
N VAL A 262 1.46 -11.17 12.52
CA VAL A 262 1.88 -11.31 11.11
C VAL A 262 3.29 -10.78 10.91
N ALA A 263 3.61 -9.60 11.47
CA ALA A 263 4.96 -9.04 11.41
C ALA A 263 6.00 -9.97 12.06
N LEU A 264 5.69 -10.58 13.21
CA LEU A 264 6.59 -11.55 13.85
C LEU A 264 6.77 -12.82 13.02
N MET A 265 5.75 -13.26 12.29
CA MET A 265 5.79 -14.57 11.61
C MET A 265 6.71 -14.63 10.41
N GLY A 266 7.08 -13.51 9.77
CA GLY A 266 8.12 -13.50 8.73
C GLY A 266 9.48 -13.96 9.26
N PRO A 267 10.07 -13.25 10.25
CA PRO A 267 11.29 -13.69 10.92
C PRO A 267 11.06 -14.93 11.80
N GLY A 268 9.89 -15.12 12.39
CA GLY A 268 9.59 -16.30 13.21
C GLY A 268 9.62 -17.61 12.41
N PHE A 269 9.00 -17.62 11.22
CA PHE A 269 9.01 -18.79 10.34
C PHE A 269 10.41 -19.08 9.79
N SER A 270 11.17 -18.02 9.50
CA SER A 270 12.55 -18.13 9.02
C SER A 270 13.52 -18.73 10.04
N LEU A 271 13.15 -18.86 11.32
CA LEU A 271 13.99 -19.55 12.31
C LEU A 271 14.16 -21.03 11.96
N ILE A 272 13.15 -21.67 11.37
CA ILE A 272 13.18 -23.10 11.03
C ILE A 272 14.36 -23.43 10.11
N PRO A 273 14.48 -22.84 8.90
CA PRO A 273 15.64 -23.08 8.05
C PRO A 273 16.93 -22.57 8.69
N THR A 274 16.91 -21.47 9.43
CA THR A 274 18.11 -20.92 10.09
C THR A 274 18.73 -21.91 11.07
N LEU A 275 17.93 -22.44 11.99
CA LEU A 275 18.39 -23.39 13.00
C LEU A 275 18.73 -24.75 12.38
N GLY A 276 17.99 -25.17 11.33
CA GLY A 276 18.31 -26.37 10.56
C GLY A 276 19.70 -26.29 9.91
N LEU A 277 19.96 -25.20 9.17
CA LEU A 277 21.26 -24.95 8.53
C LEU A 277 22.38 -24.84 9.57
N PHE A 278 22.12 -24.13 10.67
CA PHE A 278 23.08 -24.00 11.78
C PHE A 278 23.43 -25.36 12.41
N ALA A 279 22.44 -26.22 12.64
CA ALA A 279 22.66 -27.55 13.22
C ALA A 279 23.41 -28.50 12.26
N MET A 280 23.23 -28.34 10.94
CA MET A 280 23.88 -29.16 9.90
C MET A 280 25.27 -28.67 9.50
N SER A 281 25.64 -27.45 9.87
CA SER A 281 26.92 -26.84 9.52
C SER A 281 28.13 -27.63 10.07
N PRO A 282 28.18 -28.01 11.37
CA PRO A 282 29.32 -28.74 11.93
C PRO A 282 29.53 -30.13 11.33
N SER A 283 28.45 -30.82 10.94
CA SER A 283 28.51 -32.18 10.41
C SER A 283 28.92 -32.26 8.95
N SER A 284 28.80 -31.16 8.21
CA SER A 284 29.05 -31.14 6.76
C SER A 284 30.46 -30.66 6.38
N GLY A 285 31.22 -30.09 7.33
CA GLY A 285 32.57 -29.57 7.12
C GLY A 285 32.66 -28.41 6.10
N GLY A 286 31.53 -27.91 5.61
CA GLY A 286 31.44 -26.94 4.51
C GLY A 286 31.07 -25.54 4.98
N THR A 287 31.86 -24.55 4.56
CA THR A 287 31.67 -23.11 4.82
C THR A 287 30.33 -22.58 4.28
N ASP A 288 29.78 -23.21 3.23
CA ASP A 288 28.55 -22.77 2.55
C ASP A 288 27.29 -22.86 3.42
N LEU A 289 27.16 -23.89 4.27
CA LEU A 289 26.02 -24.05 5.17
C LEU A 289 26.05 -23.04 6.32
N SER A 290 27.24 -22.80 6.89
CA SER A 290 27.45 -21.75 7.89
C SER A 290 27.11 -20.38 7.34
N HIS A 291 27.58 -20.09 6.12
CA HIS A 291 27.30 -18.84 5.41
C HIS A 291 25.80 -18.67 5.15
N ALA A 292 25.12 -19.73 4.69
CA ALA A 292 23.67 -19.71 4.52
C ALA A 292 22.93 -19.44 5.83
N ALA A 293 23.26 -20.16 6.91
CA ALA A 293 22.68 -19.92 8.23
C ALA A 293 22.92 -18.48 8.71
N GLN A 294 24.11 -17.94 8.46
CA GLN A 294 24.48 -16.57 8.82
C GLN A 294 23.66 -15.55 8.03
N MET A 295 23.51 -15.69 6.70
CA MET A 295 22.72 -14.76 5.90
C MET A 295 21.24 -14.80 6.29
N PHE A 296 20.68 -15.99 6.51
CA PHE A 296 19.34 -16.13 7.08
C PHE A 296 19.20 -15.37 8.39
N ALA A 297 20.16 -15.54 9.31
CA ALA A 297 20.11 -14.92 10.61
C ALA A 297 20.27 -13.40 10.56
N ILE A 298 21.20 -12.87 9.76
CA ILE A 298 21.43 -11.43 9.62
C ILE A 298 20.20 -10.73 9.04
N ILE A 299 19.64 -11.25 7.94
CA ILE A 299 18.50 -10.61 7.26
C ILE A 299 17.26 -10.60 8.15
N ASN A 300 16.98 -11.71 8.87
CA ASN A 300 15.82 -11.79 9.75
C ASN A 300 16.03 -11.03 11.08
N ALA A 301 17.25 -10.99 11.62
CA ALA A 301 17.57 -10.12 12.75
C ALA A 301 17.42 -8.64 12.40
N ALA A 302 17.90 -8.24 11.22
CA ALA A 302 17.74 -6.87 10.73
C ALA A 302 16.25 -6.48 10.63
N ASN A 303 15.39 -7.37 10.09
CA ASN A 303 13.96 -7.12 10.04
C ASN A 303 13.30 -7.02 11.44
N LEU A 304 13.86 -7.65 12.47
CA LEU A 304 13.38 -7.52 13.85
C LEU A 304 13.90 -6.28 14.60
N LEU A 305 14.71 -5.43 13.96
CA LEU A 305 15.10 -4.16 14.57
C LEU A 305 13.85 -3.28 14.81
N PRO A 306 13.79 -2.53 15.93
CA PRO A 306 12.64 -1.69 16.28
C PRO A 306 12.57 -0.40 15.45
N ILE A 307 12.68 -0.52 14.13
CA ILE A 307 12.80 0.57 13.17
C ILE A 307 11.69 0.39 12.12
N TYR A 308 10.64 1.23 12.15
CA TYR A 308 9.59 1.19 11.14
C TYR A 308 10.16 1.63 9.77
N PRO A 309 9.94 0.90 8.67
CA PRO A 309 8.87 -0.08 8.42
C PRO A 309 9.25 -1.55 8.59
N LEU A 310 10.42 -1.87 9.13
CA LEU A 310 10.84 -3.25 9.39
C LEU A 310 9.87 -3.94 10.37
N ASP A 311 9.81 -5.27 10.36
CA ASP A 311 8.88 -6.05 11.17
C ASP A 311 8.97 -5.74 12.66
N GLY A 312 10.18 -5.59 13.22
CA GLY A 312 10.37 -5.19 14.61
C GLY A 312 9.77 -3.81 14.91
N GLY A 313 9.84 -2.89 13.95
CA GLY A 313 9.14 -1.61 14.01
C GLY A 313 7.62 -1.75 13.92
N GLN A 314 7.10 -2.68 13.12
CA GLN A 314 5.67 -2.97 13.04
C GLN A 314 5.14 -3.60 14.34
N ILE A 315 5.89 -4.55 14.91
CA ILE A 315 5.62 -5.17 16.22
C ILE A 315 5.60 -4.11 17.31
N LEU A 316 6.62 -3.24 17.36
CA LEU A 316 6.69 -2.16 18.34
C LEU A 316 5.49 -1.20 18.19
N ASN A 317 5.10 -0.87 16.96
CA ASN A 317 3.92 -0.04 16.72
C ASN A 317 2.63 -0.71 17.16
N ALA A 318 2.45 -2.02 16.97
CA ALA A 318 1.27 -2.74 17.45
C ALA A 318 1.18 -2.74 18.98
N LEU A 319 2.32 -2.98 19.66
CA LEU A 319 2.42 -2.95 21.12
C LEU A 319 2.10 -1.56 21.69
N ILE A 320 2.72 -0.51 21.14
CA ILE A 320 2.48 0.88 21.58
C ILE A 320 1.07 1.33 21.18
N GLY A 321 0.61 0.98 19.98
CA GLY A 321 -0.66 1.40 19.40
C GLY A 321 -1.86 0.93 20.20
N SER A 322 -1.74 -0.26 20.79
CA SER A 322 -2.72 -0.83 21.73
C SER A 322 -2.90 -0.03 23.01
N VAL A 323 -1.88 0.74 23.41
CA VAL A 323 -1.94 1.63 24.59
C VAL A 323 -2.29 3.05 24.15
N ASN A 324 -1.56 3.58 23.17
CA ASN A 324 -1.74 4.93 22.66
C ASN A 324 -1.29 5.06 21.20
N GLN A 325 -2.27 5.20 20.31
CA GLN A 325 -2.02 5.30 18.88
C GLN A 325 -1.24 6.55 18.46
N ARG A 326 -1.29 7.65 19.22
CA ARG A 326 -0.47 8.84 18.92
C ARG A 326 1.01 8.58 19.21
N VAL A 327 1.31 7.86 20.29
CA VAL A 327 2.69 7.50 20.64
C VAL A 327 3.26 6.52 19.61
N ALA A 328 2.47 5.54 19.15
CA ALA A 328 2.88 4.66 18.05
C ALA A 328 3.16 5.47 16.77
N GLN A 329 2.29 6.45 16.45
CA GLN A 329 2.55 7.32 15.31
C GLN A 329 3.86 8.09 15.41
N VAL A 330 4.22 8.59 16.60
CA VAL A 330 5.51 9.25 16.82
C VAL A 330 6.66 8.23 16.71
N ALA A 331 6.54 7.06 17.33
CA ALA A 331 7.55 6.00 17.29
C ALA A 331 7.86 5.55 15.85
N SER A 332 6.84 5.36 15.01
CA SER A 332 7.03 5.05 13.59
C SER A 332 7.75 6.16 12.80
N TRP A 333 7.49 7.44 13.09
CA TRP A 333 8.24 8.55 12.46
C TRP A 333 9.69 8.58 12.93
N LEU A 334 9.95 8.34 14.22
CA LEU A 334 11.31 8.20 14.75
C LEU A 334 12.02 7.01 14.11
N GLY A 335 11.34 5.88 13.89
CA GLY A 335 11.87 4.73 13.16
C GLY A 335 12.25 5.07 11.72
N LEU A 336 11.39 5.80 11.00
CA LEU A 336 11.71 6.27 9.64
C LEU A 336 12.95 7.16 9.62
N LEU A 337 13.05 8.10 10.57
CA LEU A 337 14.21 8.99 10.70
C LEU A 337 15.48 8.21 11.08
N ALA A 338 15.37 7.21 11.96
CA ALA A 338 16.50 6.35 12.33
C ALA A 338 17.00 5.56 11.10
N GLY A 339 16.11 4.97 10.31
CA GLY A 339 16.49 4.28 9.07
C GLY A 339 17.12 5.19 8.02
N LEU A 340 16.63 6.42 7.88
CA LEU A 340 17.28 7.43 7.04
C LEU A 340 18.67 7.84 7.59
N GLY A 341 18.82 7.95 8.91
CA GLY A 341 20.11 8.16 9.55
C GLY A 341 21.10 7.04 9.25
N LEU A 342 20.67 5.79 9.33
CA LEU A 342 21.48 4.63 8.92
C LEU A 342 21.85 4.69 7.44
N ALA A 343 20.92 5.10 6.56
CA ALA A 343 21.22 5.25 5.14
C ALA A 343 22.31 6.29 4.88
N VAL A 344 22.34 7.38 5.65
CA VAL A 344 23.41 8.41 5.56
C VAL A 344 24.72 7.87 6.12
N GLU A 345 24.71 7.23 7.28
CA GLU A 345 25.90 6.65 7.92
C GLU A 345 26.59 5.60 7.03
N PHE A 346 25.80 4.74 6.37
CA PHE A 346 26.31 3.72 5.46
C PHE A 346 26.43 4.18 4.00
N GLU A 347 26.17 5.46 3.71
CA GLU A 347 26.18 6.05 2.35
C GLU A 347 25.36 5.22 1.33
N SER A 348 24.26 4.61 1.78
CA SER A 348 23.56 3.56 1.04
C SER A 348 22.18 4.01 0.57
N LEU A 349 22.06 4.22 -0.74
CA LEU A 349 20.76 4.45 -1.39
C LEU A 349 19.84 3.23 -1.32
N LEU A 350 20.41 2.02 -1.21
CA LEU A 350 19.63 0.79 -1.05
C LEU A 350 18.83 0.79 0.27
N ILE A 351 19.40 1.37 1.33
CA ILE A 351 18.69 1.60 2.59
C ILE A 351 17.81 2.85 2.47
N GLY A 352 18.34 3.96 1.95
CA GLY A 352 17.64 5.25 1.95
C GLY A 352 16.33 5.27 1.16
N ILE A 353 16.30 4.67 -0.05
CA ILE A 353 15.13 4.71 -0.93
C ILE A 353 13.88 4.08 -0.28
N PRO A 354 13.92 2.84 0.28
CA PRO A 354 12.80 2.26 1.01
C PRO A 354 12.27 3.18 2.12
N PHE A 355 13.15 3.69 2.98
CA PHE A 355 12.73 4.56 4.08
C PHE A 355 12.08 5.86 3.57
N LEU A 356 12.60 6.45 2.49
CA LEU A 356 11.97 7.62 1.84
C LEU A 356 10.59 7.27 1.24
N LEU A 357 10.46 6.13 0.57
CA LEU A 357 9.19 5.69 -0.01
C LEU A 357 8.14 5.41 1.08
N PHE A 358 8.53 4.78 2.18
CA PHE A 358 7.63 4.56 3.31
C PHE A 358 7.29 5.86 4.04
N ALA A 359 8.22 6.80 4.19
CA ALA A 359 7.95 8.14 4.73
C ALA A 359 6.94 8.90 3.86
N LEU A 360 7.13 8.88 2.53
CA LEU A 360 6.21 9.45 1.56
C LEU A 360 4.84 8.77 1.62
N GLN A 361 4.80 7.44 1.60
CA GLN A 361 3.55 6.68 1.72
C GLN A 361 2.80 7.03 3.00
N ARG A 362 3.52 7.16 4.13
CA ARG A 362 2.94 7.55 5.42
C ARG A 362 2.37 8.96 5.39
N TYR A 363 3.13 9.93 4.88
CA TYR A 363 2.66 11.30 4.70
C TYR A 363 1.40 11.35 3.82
N LEU A 364 1.41 10.62 2.69
CA LEU A 364 0.27 10.54 1.78
C LEU A 364 -0.90 9.74 2.37
N SER A 365 -0.69 8.81 3.29
CA SER A 365 -1.77 8.06 3.96
C SER A 365 -2.44 8.87 5.08
N GLY A 366 -1.67 9.77 5.71
CA GLY A 366 -2.09 10.66 6.81
C GLY A 366 -2.42 9.92 8.10
N ASN A 367 -2.74 10.69 9.15
CA ASN A 367 -2.96 10.15 10.51
C ASN A 367 -4.34 9.50 10.72
N ARG A 368 -4.91 8.86 9.70
CA ARG A 368 -6.20 8.16 9.88
C ARG A 368 -5.95 6.90 10.69
N THR A 369 -6.23 6.99 11.99
CA THR A 369 -6.34 5.87 12.90
C THR A 369 -7.52 5.01 12.43
N SER A 370 -7.24 3.95 11.70
CA SER A 370 -8.14 2.80 11.73
C SER A 370 -8.29 2.42 13.20
N GLN A 371 -9.53 2.39 13.71
CA GLN A 371 -9.81 1.89 15.05
C GLN A 371 -9.57 0.38 15.02
N LEU A 372 -8.31 0.01 15.17
CA LEU A 372 -7.90 -1.37 15.32
C LEU A 372 -8.21 -1.78 16.75
N GLU A 373 -8.76 -2.96 16.94
CA GLU A 373 -8.94 -3.49 18.29
C GLU A 373 -7.56 -3.65 18.96
N PRO A 374 -7.39 -3.13 20.19
CA PRO A 374 -6.11 -3.18 20.88
C PRO A 374 -5.75 -4.62 21.29
N LEU A 375 -4.45 -4.90 21.40
CA LEU A 375 -3.95 -6.16 21.97
C LEU A 375 -4.42 -6.33 23.43
N SER A 376 -4.75 -7.58 23.79
CA SER A 376 -4.84 -7.95 25.20
C SER A 376 -3.47 -7.89 25.87
N PHE A 377 -3.42 -7.65 27.18
CA PHE A 377 -2.14 -7.61 27.92
C PHE A 377 -1.32 -8.90 27.75
N ALA A 378 -1.98 -10.06 27.85
CA ALA A 378 -1.33 -11.36 27.66
C ALA A 378 -0.82 -11.53 26.22
N GLY A 379 -1.59 -11.08 25.22
CA GLY A 379 -1.17 -11.09 23.82
C GLY A 379 0.03 -10.18 23.56
N GLY A 380 0.03 -8.98 24.14
CA GLY A 380 1.16 -8.05 24.07
C GLY A 380 2.43 -8.61 24.71
N LEU A 381 2.31 -9.21 25.89
CA LEU A 381 3.45 -9.85 26.57
C LEU A 381 4.00 -11.03 25.76
N ALA A 382 3.11 -11.90 25.25
CA ALA A 382 3.51 -13.03 24.42
C ALA A 382 4.23 -12.56 23.14
N LEU A 383 3.69 -11.56 22.46
CA LEU A 383 4.29 -10.97 21.25
C LEU A 383 5.68 -10.38 21.56
N ALA A 384 5.81 -9.61 22.64
CA ALA A 384 7.10 -9.02 23.04
C ALA A 384 8.15 -10.10 23.37
N ILE A 385 7.79 -11.10 24.18
CA ILE A 385 8.69 -12.20 24.55
C ILE A 385 9.12 -12.98 23.31
N ALA A 386 8.17 -13.35 22.45
CA ALA A 386 8.47 -14.12 21.24
C ALA A 386 9.37 -13.34 20.28
N SER A 387 9.17 -12.03 20.15
CA SER A 387 10.01 -11.16 19.32
C SER A 387 11.44 -11.08 19.85
N VAL A 388 11.61 -10.86 21.16
CA VAL A 388 12.93 -10.80 21.81
C VAL A 388 13.64 -12.14 21.73
N ALA A 389 12.94 -13.25 22.00
CA ALA A 389 13.51 -14.59 21.91
C ALA A 389 13.96 -14.93 20.48
N THR A 390 13.13 -14.60 19.48
CA THR A 390 13.45 -14.79 18.06
C THR A 390 14.70 -14.00 17.66
N PHE A 391 14.77 -12.73 18.04
CA PHE A 391 15.95 -11.88 17.78
C PHE A 391 17.21 -12.44 18.46
N ALA A 392 17.11 -12.85 19.72
CA ALA A 392 18.23 -13.40 20.47
C ALA A 392 18.78 -14.70 19.83
N LEU A 393 17.91 -15.57 19.33
CA LEU A 393 18.32 -16.77 18.61
C LEU A 393 19.07 -16.44 17.31
N TYR A 394 18.62 -15.43 16.56
CA TYR A 394 19.35 -14.99 15.37
C TYR A 394 20.72 -14.42 15.71
N VAL A 395 20.81 -13.55 16.70
CA VAL A 395 22.09 -13.00 17.17
C VAL A 395 23.03 -14.12 17.61
N TYR A 396 22.51 -15.13 18.33
CA TYR A 396 23.29 -16.30 18.71
C TYR A 396 23.87 -17.04 17.50
N VAL A 397 23.05 -17.31 16.48
CA VAL A 397 23.51 -17.96 15.23
C VAL A 397 24.60 -17.12 14.57
N VAL A 398 24.40 -15.80 14.40
CA VAL A 398 25.39 -14.91 13.79
C VAL A 398 26.73 -14.93 14.52
N ILE A 399 26.72 -14.87 15.86
CA ILE A 399 27.94 -14.90 16.67
C ILE A 399 28.66 -16.25 16.51
N LYS A 400 27.90 -17.36 16.46
CA LYS A 400 28.48 -18.70 16.38
C LYS A 400 28.97 -19.07 14.98
N THR A 401 28.40 -18.52 13.93
CA THR A 401 28.86 -18.77 12.55
C THR A 401 29.88 -17.73 12.06
N GLY A 402 29.93 -16.53 12.64
CA GLY A 402 30.89 -15.49 12.25
C GLY A 402 32.29 -15.62 12.84
N GLY A 403 32.52 -16.60 13.71
CA GLY A 403 33.83 -16.90 14.32
C GLY A 403 34.60 -18.04 13.66
N THR A 404 34.10 -18.58 12.54
CA THR A 404 34.75 -19.59 11.69
C THR A 404 35.11 -18.97 10.35
#